data_AF-A0AAV0KAM3-F1
#
_entry.id   AF-A0AAV0KAM3-F1
#
_cell.length_a   1.000
_cell.length_b   1.000
_cell.length_c   1.000
_cell.angle_alpha   90.00
_cell.angle_beta   90.00
_cell.angle_gamma   90.00
#
_symmetry.space_group_name_H-M   'P 1'
#
loop_
_entity.id
_entity.type
_entity.pdbx_description
1 polymer ?
#
loop_
_entity_poly.entity_id
_entity_poly.type
_entity_poly.pdbx_seq_one_letter_code
_entity_poly.pdbx_strand_id
1 'polypeptide(L)' 'CIIVSFVRSGQYPGSHSSSLLGDWHRINVAITRAKKELIMVGSCRTLLKVPLLKLLVENVEEQAGIFEYEQQ' A
#
# COMPACT_ATOMS: atom_id res chain seq x y z
N CYS A 1 -4.27 3.38 -16.23
CA CYS A 1 -3.19 3.14 -15.27
C CYS A 1 -3.40 4.07 -14.09
N ILE A 2 -3.32 3.55 -12.86
CA ILE A 2 -3.34 4.35 -11.63
C ILE A 2 -2.05 4.05 -10.87
N ILE A 3 -1.40 5.11 -10.38
CA ILE A 3 -0.23 5.00 -9.52
C ILE A 3 -0.64 5.53 -8.14
N VAL A 4 -0.53 4.69 -7.12
CA VAL A 4 -0.84 5.03 -5.73
C VAL A 4 0.45 5.10 -4.95
N SER A 5 0.81 6.31 -4.49
CA SER A 5 1.94 6.50 -3.59
C SER A 5 1.48 6.46 -2.13
N PHE A 6 2.01 5.52 -1.37
CA PHE A 6 1.82 5.38 0.06
C PHE A 6 2.90 6.18 0.79
N VAL A 7 2.66 7.49 0.89
CA VAL A 7 3.60 8.55 1.34
C VAL A 7 4.17 8.35 2.76
N ARG A 8 3.57 7.49 3.60
CA ARG A 8 4.03 7.31 5.00
C ARG A 8 5.12 6.24 5.12
N SER A 9 6.31 6.66 5.55
CA SER A 9 7.48 5.81 5.83
C SER A 9 7.99 5.88 7.29
N GLY A 10 7.18 6.36 8.25
CA GLY A 10 7.64 6.67 9.61
C GLY A 10 7.11 5.76 10.73
N GLN A 11 8.01 5.28 11.59
CA GLN A 11 7.70 4.78 12.94
C GLN A 11 7.29 5.97 13.82
N TYR A 12 6.00 6.22 14.01
CA TYR A 12 5.57 7.06 15.14
C TYR A 12 4.47 6.32 15.91
N PRO A 13 4.74 5.88 17.16
CA PRO A 13 3.82 5.04 17.94
C PRO A 13 2.62 5.80 18.53
N GLY A 14 2.35 7.04 18.11
CA GLY A 14 1.30 7.88 18.71
C GLY A 14 0.50 8.76 17.76
N SER A 15 0.77 8.75 16.45
CA SER A 15 0.05 9.62 15.50
C SER A 15 -0.89 8.79 14.65
N HIS A 16 -2.10 8.55 15.14
CA HIS A 16 -3.30 8.20 14.37
C HIS A 16 -3.00 7.53 13.01
N SER A 17 -2.56 6.27 13.04
CA SER A 17 -2.53 5.39 11.87
C SER A 17 -3.93 5.15 11.26
N SER A 18 -4.96 5.73 11.88
CA SER A 18 -6.38 5.52 11.65
C SER A 18 -7.02 6.43 10.60
N SER A 19 -6.43 7.54 10.13
CA SER A 19 -7.23 8.49 9.32
C SER A 19 -7.13 8.36 7.80
N LEU A 20 -6.03 7.85 7.23
CA LEU A 20 -5.85 7.78 5.77
C LEU A 20 -5.58 6.37 5.22
N LEU A 21 -4.72 5.60 5.89
CA LEU A 21 -4.45 4.20 5.54
C LEU A 21 -5.39 3.21 6.25
N GLY A 22 -6.04 3.64 7.33
CA GLY A 22 -7.10 2.87 7.99
C GLY A 22 -8.47 3.02 7.32
N ASP A 23 -8.62 3.98 6.41
CA ASP A 23 -9.85 4.18 5.64
C ASP A 23 -9.91 3.18 4.49
N TRP A 24 -10.52 2.03 4.79
CA TRP A 24 -10.74 0.95 3.83
C TRP A 24 -11.54 1.41 2.61
N HIS A 25 -12.42 2.40 2.76
CA HIS A 25 -13.25 2.88 1.66
C HIS A 25 -12.40 3.65 0.64
N ARG A 26 -11.49 4.50 1.12
CA ARG A 26 -10.54 5.21 0.24
C ARG A 26 -9.58 4.28 -0.47
N ILE A 27 -9.10 3.24 0.22
CA ILE A 27 -8.24 2.20 -0.37
C ILE A 27 -9.00 1.44 -1.46
N ASN A 28 -10.22 1.00 -1.18
CA ASN A 28 -11.05 0.30 -2.17
C ASN A 28 -11.32 1.15 -3.40
N VAL A 29 -11.61 2.44 -3.23
CA VAL A 29 -11.76 3.37 -4.36
C VAL A 29 -10.45 3.48 -5.15
N ALA A 30 -9.30 3.65 -4.49
CA ALA A 30 -8.02 3.75 -5.18
C ALA A 30 -7.69 2.50 -6.01
N ILE A 31 -7.96 1.30 -5.47
CA ILE A 31 -7.70 0.01 -6.13
C ILE A 31 -8.66 -0.20 -7.30
N THR A 32 -9.98 -0.07 -7.07
CA THR A 32 -11.01 -0.41 -8.06
C THR A 32 -11.11 0.58 -9.23
N ARG A 33 -10.51 1.77 -9.11
CA ARG A 33 -10.46 2.75 -10.19
C ARG A 33 -9.47 2.37 -11.30
N ALA A 34 -8.52 1.46 -11.03
CA ALA A 34 -7.56 1.01 -12.02
C ALA A 34 -8.21 0.06 -13.03
N LYS A 35 -8.33 0.48 -14.29
CA LYS A 35 -8.96 -0.32 -15.37
C LYS A 35 -8.00 -1.25 -16.14
N LYS A 36 -6.69 -0.99 -16.07
CA LYS A 36 -5.67 -1.72 -16.86
C LYS A 36 -4.50 -2.13 -15.99
N GLU A 37 -3.94 -1.18 -15.26
CA GLU A 37 -2.75 -1.36 -14.43
C GLU A 37 -2.86 -0.50 -13.17
N LEU A 38 -2.42 -1.05 -12.04
CA LEU A 38 -2.30 -0.41 -10.74
C LEU A 38 -0.86 -0.56 -10.27
N ILE A 39 -0.17 0.56 -10.04
CA ILE A 39 1.20 0.57 -9.50
C ILE A 39 1.14 1.15 -8.09
N MET A 40 1.67 0.41 -7.12
CA MET A 40 1.71 0.81 -5.72
C MET A 40 3.14 1.10 -5.32
N VAL A 41 3.42 2.31 -4.83
CA VAL A 41 4.76 2.74 -4.43
C VAL A 41 4.74 3.10 -2.96
N GLY A 42 5.53 2.41 -2.13
CA GLY A 42 5.57 2.68 -0.70
C GLY A 42 6.49 1.73 0.07
N SER A 43 6.55 1.91 1.39
CA SER A 43 7.32 1.02 2.26
C SER A 43 6.49 -0.19 2.67
N CYS A 44 6.94 -1.39 2.28
CA CYS A 44 6.31 -2.66 2.68
C CYS A 44 6.14 -2.75 4.21
N ARG A 45 7.15 -2.32 4.97
CA ARG A 45 7.12 -2.32 6.45
C ARG A 45 5.98 -1.48 7.03
N THR A 46 5.56 -0.41 6.36
CA THR A 46 4.43 0.42 6.79
C THR A 46 3.10 -0.18 6.34
N LEU A 47 3.04 -0.69 5.11
CA LEU A 47 1.83 -1.28 4.52
C LEU A 47 1.38 -2.53 5.28
N LEU A 48 2.32 -3.38 5.69
CA LEU A 48 2.06 -4.60 6.47
C LEU A 48 1.44 -4.34 7.85
N LYS A 49 1.52 -3.10 8.38
CA LYS A 49 0.89 -2.73 9.66
C LYS A 49 -0.61 -2.49 9.55
N VAL A 50 -1.14 -2.34 8.33
CA VAL A 50 -2.56 -2.13 8.06
C VAL A 50 -3.13 -3.46 7.55
N PRO A 51 -4.10 -4.10 8.24
CA PRO A 51 -4.56 -5.44 7.90
C PRO A 51 -4.98 -5.63 6.44
N LEU A 52 -5.72 -4.67 5.88
CA LEU A 52 -6.16 -4.74 4.48
C LEU A 52 -5.00 -4.63 3.49
N LEU A 53 -4.05 -3.73 3.75
CA LEU A 53 -2.88 -3.55 2.87
C LEU A 53 -1.92 -4.72 3.00
N LYS A 54 -1.82 -5.35 4.18
CA LYS A 54 -1.09 -6.59 4.37
C LYS A 54 -1.63 -7.70 3.47
N LEU A 55 -2.94 -7.96 3.52
CA LEU A 55 -3.57 -8.97 2.66
C LEU A 55 -3.34 -8.67 1.17
N LEU A 56 -3.40 -7.40 0.78
CA LEU A 56 -3.16 -7.00 -0.61
C LEU A 56 -1.70 -7.28 -1.01
N VAL A 57 -0.73 -6.89 -0.19
CA VAL A 57 0.70 -7.14 -0.44
C VAL A 57 0.98 -8.63 -0.57
N GLU A 58 0.44 -9.46 0.33
CA GLU A 58 0.58 -10.92 0.28
C GLU A 58 -0.01 -11.50 -1.03
N ASN A 59 -1.19 -11.04 -1.46
CA ASN A 59 -1.79 -11.47 -2.73
C ASN A 59 -0.95 -11.06 -3.96
N VAL A 60 -0.29 -9.90 -3.91
CA VAL A 60 0.58 -9.43 -5.00
C VAL A 60 1.91 -10.17 -5.01
N GLU A 61 2.42 -10.55 -3.83
CA GLU A 61 3.61 -11.38 -3.66
C GLU A 61 3.42 -12.77 -4.27
N GLU A 62 2.27 -13.41 -4.03
CA GLU A 62 1.89 -14.68 -4.66
C GLU A 62 1.89 -14.62 -6.21
N GLN A 63 1.65 -13.44 -6.77
CA GLN A 63 1.65 -13.19 -8.21
C GLN A 63 3.01 -12.70 -8.74
N ALA A 64 4.05 -12.70 -7.92
CA ALA A 64 5.39 -12.17 -8.24
C ALA A 64 5.38 -10.71 -8.73
N GLY A 65 4.46 -9.89 -8.20
CA GLY A 65 4.29 -8.49 -8.60
C GLY A 65 5.08 -7.47 -7.77
N ILE A 66 5.91 -7.91 -6.82
CA ILE A 66 6.70 -7.03 -5.95
C ILE A 66 8.05 -6.75 -6.59
N PHE A 67 8.37 -5.46 -6.72
CA PHE A 67 9.68 -4.98 -7.12
C PHE A 67 10.29 -4.17 -5.98
N GLU A 68 11.38 -4.65 -5.40
CA GLU A 68 12.14 -3.91 -4.40
C GLU A 68 13.19 -3.03 -5.09
N TYR A 69 13.24 -1.76 -4.70
CA TYR A 69 14.26 -0.84 -5.19
C TYR A 69 15.40 -0.78 -4.16
N GLU A 70 16.52 -1.44 -4.46
CA GLU A 70 17.78 -1.21 -3.75
C GLU A 70 18.48 0.00 -4.38
N GLN A 71 18.57 1.10 -3.64
CA GLN A 71 19.47 2.21 -3.99
C GLN A 71 20.92 1.70 -3.82
N GLN A 72 21.67 1.59 -4.92
CA GLN A 72 23.13 1.41 -4.90
C GLN A 72 23.84 2.68 -4.40
#